data_AF-A0A179IA69-F1
#
_entry.id   AF-A0A179IA69-F1
#
_cell.length_a   1.000
_cell.length_b   1.000
_cell.length_c   1.000
_cell.angle_alpha   90.00
_cell.angle_beta   90.00
_cell.angle_gamma   90.00
#
_symmetry.space_group_name_H-M   'P 1'
#
loop_
_entity.id
_entity.type
_entity.pdbx_description
1 polymer ?
#
loop_
_entity_poly.entity_id
_entity_poly.type
_entity_poly.pdbx_seq_one_letter_code
_entity_poly.pdbx_strand_id
1 'polypeptide(L)'
;ARLRTASYNVLELRPGQEGGEAEKLQATYEWTGIMGYSRDGHPWVGEVPEGLGGGKGLYISAGYTGHGMPAASRSGAAAANMMLGKGAGDVKLPPEFVISEERARQAEKTVLPSSLEDEIRMNTFWIQKH
;
A
#
# COMPACT_ATOMS: atom_id res chain seq x y z
N ALA A 1 20.22 9.17 5.22
CA ALA A 1 19.57 8.07 5.98
C ALA A 1 20.62 7.21 6.67
N ARG A 2 20.64 7.17 8.01
CA ARG A 2 21.57 6.35 8.83
C ARG A 2 21.11 4.90 8.83
N LEU A 3 21.37 4.15 7.75
CA LEU A 3 21.01 2.72 7.65
C LEU A 3 21.82 1.90 8.67
N ARG A 4 21.31 1.91 9.91
CA ARG A 4 21.72 1.15 11.08
C ARG A 4 23.23 1.19 11.34
N THR A 5 23.69 2.13 12.17
CA THR A 5 25.04 2.10 12.79
C THR A 5 25.34 0.81 13.60
N ALA A 6 24.43 -0.18 13.59
CA ALA A 6 24.45 -1.34 14.48
C ALA A 6 23.77 -2.60 13.90
N SER A 7 23.70 -2.81 12.58
CA SER A 7 23.22 -4.14 12.11
C SER A 7 24.14 -5.28 12.55
N TYR A 8 25.41 -4.99 12.88
CA TYR A 8 26.42 -6.00 13.15
C TYR A 8 26.41 -6.58 14.57
N ASN A 9 25.95 -5.85 15.61
CA ASN A 9 25.91 -6.40 16.97
C ASN A 9 24.58 -7.12 17.30
N VAL A 10 23.51 -6.93 16.53
CA VAL A 10 22.21 -7.61 16.78
C VAL A 10 22.11 -8.96 16.06
N LEU A 11 22.90 -9.19 15.01
CA LEU A 11 23.00 -10.49 14.35
C LEU A 11 24.14 -11.36 14.90
N GLU A 12 24.72 -11.01 16.07
CA GLU A 12 25.73 -11.83 16.75
C GLU A 12 25.16 -13.21 17.16
N LEU A 13 25.20 -14.13 16.21
CA LEU A 13 25.07 -15.56 16.37
C LEU A 13 26.43 -16.20 16.77
N ARG A 14 27.32 -15.46 17.44
CA ARG A 14 28.63 -15.98 17.89
C ARG A 14 28.99 -15.45 19.27
N PRO A 15 28.87 -16.28 20.32
CA PRO A 15 29.33 -15.91 21.66
C PRO A 15 30.86 -15.78 21.67
N GLY A 16 31.39 -14.62 22.06
CA GLY A 16 32.79 -14.52 22.54
C GLY A 16 33.71 -13.44 21.97
N GLN A 17 33.23 -12.38 21.29
CA GLN A 17 34.09 -11.25 20.89
C GLN A 17 33.64 -9.94 21.53
N GLU A 18 34.54 -9.29 22.30
CA GLU A 18 34.30 -7.95 22.86
C GLU A 18 34.29 -6.90 21.74
N GLY A 19 33.19 -6.15 21.64
CA GLY A 19 32.85 -5.30 20.49
C GLY A 19 33.66 -4.00 20.42
N GLY A 20 34.36 -3.80 19.28
CA GLY A 20 34.88 -2.50 18.86
C GLY A 20 33.76 -1.57 18.34
N GLU A 21 34.02 -0.26 18.31
CA GLU A 21 33.08 0.73 17.76
C GLU A 21 32.65 0.33 16.34
N ALA A 22 31.35 0.09 16.15
CA ALA A 22 30.79 -0.33 14.87
C ALA A 22 31.03 0.74 13.79
N GLU A 23 31.80 0.38 12.75
CA GLU A 23 31.97 1.21 11.57
C GLU A 23 30.60 1.54 10.95
N LYS A 24 30.33 2.84 10.77
CA LYS A 24 29.09 3.34 10.18
C LYS A 24 29.02 2.96 8.72
N LEU A 25 28.02 2.17 8.34
CA LEU A 25 27.73 1.91 6.93
C LEU A 25 27.28 3.20 6.24
N GLN A 26 27.99 3.58 5.17
CA GLN A 26 27.63 4.72 4.33
C GLN A 26 26.67 4.27 3.23
N ALA A 27 25.51 4.92 3.13
CA ALA A 27 24.59 4.68 2.04
C ALA A 27 25.21 5.15 0.72
N THR A 28 25.30 4.28 -0.28
CA THR A 28 25.81 4.64 -1.61
C THR A 28 24.80 5.49 -2.39
N TYR A 29 23.50 5.29 -2.12
CA TYR A 29 22.41 6.00 -2.77
C TYR A 29 21.26 6.22 -1.78
N GLU A 30 20.60 7.36 -1.92
CA GLU A 30 19.38 7.72 -1.19
C GLU A 30 18.37 8.26 -2.19
N TRP A 31 17.11 7.89 -2.03
CA TRP A 31 16.02 8.44 -2.83
C TRP A 31 14.81 8.71 -1.96
N THR A 32 14.00 9.65 -2.42
CA THR A 32 12.69 9.94 -1.86
C THR A 32 11.61 9.51 -2.86
N GLY A 33 10.37 9.42 -2.39
CA GLY A 33 9.24 9.06 -3.23
C GLY A 33 7.95 9.67 -2.69
N ILE A 34 6.97 9.79 -3.59
CA ILE A 34 5.61 10.21 -3.23
C ILE A 34 4.78 8.95 -3.06
N MET A 35 3.97 8.90 -2.00
CA MET A 35 3.03 7.82 -1.76
C MET A 35 1.60 8.30 -1.97
N GLY A 36 0.83 7.55 -2.76
CA GLY A 36 -0.61 7.74 -2.90
C GLY A 36 -1.35 6.84 -1.92
N TYR A 37 -2.04 7.44 -0.96
CA TYR A 37 -2.87 6.75 0.02
C TYR A 37 -4.34 6.83 -0.37
N SER A 38 -5.03 5.70 -0.32
CA SER A 38 -6.48 5.66 -0.35
C SER A 38 -7.04 5.73 1.07
N ARG A 39 -8.25 6.27 1.21
CA ARG A 39 -8.90 6.42 2.51
C ARG A 39 -9.33 5.09 3.14
N ASP A 40 -9.65 4.11 2.30
CA ASP A 40 -10.07 2.77 2.71
C ASP A 40 -8.91 1.76 2.73
N GLY A 41 -7.67 2.21 2.55
CA GLY A 41 -6.47 1.38 2.64
C GLY A 41 -6.21 0.45 1.44
N HIS A 42 -7.11 0.40 0.47
CA HIS A 42 -7.00 -0.48 -0.71
C HIS A 42 -6.79 0.32 -1.99
N PRO A 43 -6.06 -0.19 -3.01
CA PRO A 43 -5.95 0.45 -4.32
C PRO A 43 -7.30 0.70 -4.98
N TRP A 44 -7.41 1.76 -5.80
CA TRP A 44 -8.60 2.08 -6.60
C TRP A 44 -8.29 1.79 -8.06
N VAL A 45 -9.00 0.82 -8.64
CA VAL A 45 -8.75 0.28 -9.98
C VAL A 45 -10.06 0.16 -10.77
N GLY A 46 -10.10 0.74 -11.97
CA GLY A 46 -11.23 0.59 -12.91
C GLY A 46 -11.69 1.92 -13.53
N GLU A 47 -12.82 1.88 -14.23
CA GLU A 47 -13.45 3.07 -14.82
C GLU A 47 -13.99 3.96 -13.70
N VAL A 48 -13.66 5.26 -13.74
CA VAL A 48 -14.08 6.20 -12.71
C VAL A 48 -15.57 6.51 -12.90
N PRO A 49 -16.43 6.28 -11.89
CA PRO A 49 -17.86 6.58 -12.00
C PRO A 49 -18.15 8.06 -12.21
N GLU A 50 -19.28 8.37 -12.86
CA GLU A 50 -19.72 9.75 -13.13
C GLU A 50 -19.89 10.57 -11.85
N GLY A 51 -20.41 9.98 -10.77
CA GLY A 51 -20.56 10.65 -9.47
C GLY A 51 -19.24 11.10 -8.83
N LEU A 52 -18.08 10.63 -9.34
CA LEU A 52 -16.75 11.06 -8.90
C LEU A 52 -16.06 11.98 -9.91
N GLY A 53 -16.81 12.54 -10.87
CA GLY A 53 -16.26 13.36 -11.96
C GLY A 53 -15.59 12.53 -13.06
N GLY A 54 -15.87 11.22 -13.08
CA GLY A 54 -15.43 10.32 -14.14
C GLY A 54 -16.39 10.28 -15.31
N GLY A 55 -16.58 9.07 -15.84
CA GLY A 55 -17.36 8.81 -17.05
C GLY A 55 -16.57 8.00 -18.07
N LYS A 56 -17.23 7.69 -19.18
CA LYS A 56 -16.68 6.79 -20.20
C LYS A 56 -15.32 7.27 -20.69
N GLY A 57 -14.30 6.42 -20.54
CA GLY A 57 -12.95 6.70 -21.00
C GLY A 57 -11.97 7.21 -19.94
N LEU A 58 -12.41 7.47 -18.70
CA LEU A 58 -11.51 7.77 -17.58
C LEU A 58 -11.36 6.55 -16.67
N TYR A 59 -10.12 6.15 -16.43
CA TYR A 59 -9.79 5.00 -15.61
C TYR A 59 -8.71 5.36 -14.59
N ILE A 60 -8.74 4.67 -13.45
CA ILE A 60 -7.79 4.83 -12.37
C ILE A 60 -7.10 3.50 -12.03
N SER A 61 -5.85 3.59 -11.61
CA SER A 61 -5.08 2.50 -10.99
C SER A 61 -4.08 3.13 -10.02
N ALA A 62 -4.56 3.56 -8.85
CA ALA A 62 -3.81 4.41 -7.92
C ALA A 62 -4.19 4.15 -6.46
N GLY A 63 -3.60 4.91 -5.52
CA GLY A 63 -3.94 4.83 -4.10
C GLY A 63 -3.46 3.53 -3.44
N TYR A 64 -2.25 3.07 -3.78
CA TYR A 64 -1.75 1.76 -3.35
C TYR A 64 -1.41 1.65 -1.86
N THR A 65 -1.40 2.75 -1.09
CA THR A 65 -1.27 2.74 0.37
C THR A 65 -0.08 1.89 0.84
N GLY A 66 1.10 2.14 0.26
CA GLY A 66 2.34 1.43 0.58
C GLY A 66 2.53 0.05 -0.07
N HIS A 67 1.51 -0.51 -0.73
CA HIS A 67 1.54 -1.85 -1.34
C HIS A 67 1.68 -1.80 -2.87
N GLY A 68 2.32 -0.75 -3.40
CA GLY A 68 2.42 -0.52 -4.85
C GLY A 68 3.22 -1.58 -5.59
N MET A 69 4.38 -1.97 -5.08
CA MET A 69 5.25 -2.96 -5.73
C MET A 69 4.55 -4.29 -6.06
N PRO A 70 3.83 -4.94 -5.12
CA PRO A 70 3.12 -6.19 -5.43
C PRO A 70 1.82 -5.98 -6.23
N ALA A 71 1.13 -4.84 -6.06
CA ALA A 71 -0.21 -4.65 -6.63
C ALA A 71 -0.22 -3.96 -8.01
N ALA A 72 0.68 -3.02 -8.27
CA ALA A 72 0.56 -2.08 -9.39
C ALA A 72 0.57 -2.75 -10.77
N SER A 73 1.41 -3.75 -10.98
CA SER A 73 1.54 -4.41 -12.28
C SER A 73 0.24 -5.08 -12.72
N ARG A 74 -0.37 -5.89 -11.84
CA ARG A 74 -1.63 -6.59 -12.13
C ARG A 74 -2.81 -5.62 -12.15
N SER A 75 -2.84 -4.63 -11.26
CA SER A 75 -3.86 -3.58 -11.28
C SER A 75 -3.88 -2.78 -12.58
N GLY A 76 -2.71 -2.38 -13.08
CA GLY A 76 -2.60 -1.69 -14.37
C GLY A 76 -3.08 -2.54 -15.55
N ALA A 77 -2.72 -3.83 -15.58
CA ALA A 77 -3.19 -4.76 -16.61
C ALA A 77 -4.73 -4.93 -16.55
N ALA A 78 -5.31 -5.01 -15.36
CA ALA A 78 -6.76 -5.10 -15.20
C ALA A 78 -7.46 -3.83 -15.69
N ALA A 79 -6.98 -2.64 -15.33
CA ALA A 79 -7.53 -1.37 -15.81
C ALA A 79 -7.46 -1.28 -17.35
N ALA A 80 -6.34 -1.68 -17.96
CA ALA A 80 -6.19 -1.71 -19.41
C ALA A 80 -7.15 -2.70 -20.10
N ASN A 81 -7.40 -3.87 -19.49
CA ASN A 81 -8.42 -4.79 -20.01
C ASN A 81 -9.83 -4.19 -19.96
N MET A 82 -10.15 -3.45 -18.90
CA MET A 82 -11.44 -2.78 -18.76
C MET A 82 -11.61 -1.71 -19.85
N MET A 83 -10.56 -0.91 -20.11
CA MET A 83 -10.54 0.07 -21.21
C MET A 83 -10.83 -0.55 -22.58
N LEU A 84 -10.33 -1.77 -22.81
CA LEU A 84 -10.53 -2.51 -24.06
C LEU A 84 -11.90 -3.22 -24.15
N GLY A 85 -12.77 -3.04 -23.15
CA GLY A 85 -14.08 -3.71 -23.10
C GLY A 85 -14.00 -5.21 -22.77
N LYS A 86 -12.86 -5.70 -22.29
CA LYS A 86 -12.66 -7.11 -21.91
C LYS A 86 -13.04 -7.41 -20.46
N GLY A 87 -13.65 -6.44 -19.76
CA GLY A 87 -13.81 -6.49 -18.31
C GLY A 87 -12.43 -6.55 -17.61
N ALA A 88 -12.31 -7.26 -16.49
CA ALA A 88 -11.01 -7.46 -15.86
C ALA A 88 -10.07 -8.41 -16.65
N GLY A 89 -10.57 -9.03 -17.74
CA GLY A 89 -9.85 -10.03 -18.52
C GLY A 89 -9.40 -11.22 -17.65
N ASP A 90 -8.15 -11.67 -17.85
CA ASP A 90 -7.53 -12.77 -17.08
C ASP A 90 -7.02 -12.32 -15.69
N VAL A 91 -7.15 -11.04 -15.36
CA VAL A 91 -6.69 -10.50 -14.09
C VAL A 91 -7.85 -10.49 -13.10
N LYS A 92 -7.83 -11.44 -12.17
CA LYS A 92 -8.74 -11.43 -11.03
C LYS A 92 -8.28 -10.38 -10.02
N LEU A 93 -8.93 -9.23 -10.02
CA LEU A 93 -8.77 -8.22 -8.98
C LEU A 93 -9.54 -8.62 -7.72
N PRO A 94 -9.01 -8.34 -6.52
CA PRO A 94 -9.81 -8.34 -5.30
C PRO A 94 -11.00 -7.40 -5.47
N PRO A 95 -12.23 -7.78 -5.05
CA PRO A 95 -13.40 -6.91 -5.13
C PRO A 95 -13.19 -5.55 -4.46
N GLU A 96 -12.40 -5.53 -3.39
CA GLU A 96 -12.04 -4.34 -2.62
C GLU A 96 -11.21 -3.35 -3.45
N PHE A 97 -10.60 -3.78 -4.56
CA PHE A 97 -9.78 -2.91 -5.41
C PHE A 97 -10.59 -2.24 -6.50
N VAL A 98 -11.76 -2.78 -6.83
CA VAL A 98 -12.62 -2.25 -7.90
C VAL A 98 -13.23 -0.94 -7.43
N ILE A 99 -13.08 0.12 -8.22
CA ILE A 99 -13.72 1.41 -7.92
C ILE A 99 -15.23 1.33 -8.22
N SER A 100 -16.02 1.95 -7.35
CA SER A 100 -17.46 2.14 -7.55
C SER A 100 -17.93 3.34 -6.72
N GLU A 101 -19.11 3.89 -7.05
CA GLU A 101 -19.70 4.98 -6.26
C GLU A 101 -19.99 4.53 -4.82
N GLU A 102 -20.48 3.30 -4.65
CA GLU A 102 -20.75 2.77 -3.32
C GLU A 102 -19.46 2.66 -2.51
N ARG A 103 -18.38 2.17 -3.11
CA ARG A 103 -17.07 2.12 -2.44
C ARG A 103 -16.60 3.52 -2.05
N ALA A 104 -16.70 4.50 -2.95
CA ALA A 104 -16.29 5.87 -2.64
C ALA A 104 -17.09 6.46 -1.46
N ARG A 105 -18.41 6.20 -1.42
CA ARG A 105 -19.29 6.60 -0.32
C ARG A 105 -18.92 5.93 1.00
N GLN A 106 -18.50 4.66 0.99
CA GLN A 106 -18.03 3.96 2.19
C GLN A 106 -16.65 4.46 2.62
N ALA A 107 -15.75 4.72 1.66
CA ALA A 107 -14.44 5.28 1.92
C ALA A 107 -14.57 6.65 2.60
N GLU A 108 -15.47 7.54 2.12
CA GLU A 108 -15.71 8.85 2.73
C GLU A 108 -16.03 8.76 4.24
N LYS A 109 -16.86 7.78 4.61
CA LYS A 109 -17.27 7.51 6.00
C LYS A 109 -16.19 6.84 6.85
N THR A 110 -15.09 6.39 6.24
CA THR A 110 -14.01 5.74 6.96
C THR A 110 -13.32 6.76 7.86
N VAL A 111 -13.35 6.50 9.17
CA VAL A 111 -12.65 7.29 10.17
C VAL A 111 -11.22 6.76 10.24
N LEU A 112 -10.27 7.60 9.84
CA LEU A 112 -8.85 7.29 9.99
C LEU A 112 -8.46 7.41 11.48
N PRO A 113 -7.61 6.52 11.98
CA PRO A 113 -7.12 6.63 13.35
C PRO A 113 -6.37 7.95 13.52
N SER A 114 -6.73 8.69 14.57
CA SER A 114 -6.09 9.96 14.91
C SER A 114 -4.84 9.79 15.78
N SER A 115 -4.63 8.59 16.30
CA SER A 115 -3.51 8.24 17.16
C SER A 115 -2.98 6.83 16.86
N LEU A 116 -1.74 6.56 17.27
CA LEU A 116 -1.15 5.22 17.20
C LEU A 116 -1.95 4.21 18.03
N GLU A 117 -2.54 4.66 19.14
CA GLU A 117 -3.40 3.84 20.00
C GLU A 117 -4.70 3.45 19.29
N ASP A 118 -5.29 4.37 18.52
CA ASP A 118 -6.46 4.09 17.67
C ASP A 118 -6.10 3.08 16.57
N GLU A 119 -4.94 3.25 15.93
CA GLU A 119 -4.44 2.35 14.88
C GLU A 119 -4.19 0.93 15.44
N ILE A 120 -3.51 0.84 16.58
CA ILE A 120 -3.28 -0.44 17.28
C ILE A 120 -4.62 -1.08 17.65
N ARG A 121 -5.60 -0.34 18.20
CA ARG A 121 -6.93 -0.89 18.54
C ARG A 121 -7.68 -1.41 17.32
N MET A 122 -7.69 -0.65 16.22
CA MET A 122 -8.35 -1.04 14.97
C MET A 122 -7.73 -2.31 14.37
N ASN A 123 -6.40 -2.46 14.44
CA ASN A 123 -5.71 -3.63 13.95
C ASN A 123 -5.77 -4.83 14.92
N THR A 124 -5.85 -4.59 16.23
CA THR A 124 -5.92 -5.65 17.26
C THR A 124 -7.28 -6.37 17.25
N PHE A 125 -8.34 -5.69 16.81
CA PHE A 125 -9.66 -6.31 16.62
C PHE A 125 -9.62 -7.53 15.66
N TRP A 126 -8.69 -7.53 14.69
CA TRP A 126 -8.49 -8.67 13.78
C TRP A 126 -7.73 -9.85 14.42
N ILE A 127 -6.93 -9.60 15.47
CA ILE A 127 -6.12 -10.62 16.15
C ILE A 127 -6.97 -11.40 17.18
N GLN A 128 -7.96 -10.77 17.79
CA GLN A 128 -8.81 -11.37 18.84
C GLN A 128 -9.94 -12.27 18.29
N LYS A 129 -10.08 -12.37 16.96
CA LYS A 129 -11.18 -13.11 16.32
C LYS A 129 -10.77 -14.49 15.80
N HIS A 130 -9.60 -15.00 16.17
CA HIS A 130 -9.11 -16.36 15.90
C HIS A 130 -8.70 -17.04 17.20
#